data_AF-A0A920QJM3-F1
#
_entry.id   AF-A0A920QJM3-F1
#
_cell.length_a   1.000
_cell.length_b   1.000
_cell.length_c   1.000
_cell.angle_alpha   90.00
_cell.angle_beta   90.00
_cell.angle_gamma   90.00
#
_symmetry.space_group_name_H-M   'P 1'
#
loop_
_entity.id
_entity.type
_entity.pdbx_description
1 polymer ?
#
loop_
_entity_poly.entity_id
_entity_poly.type
_entity_poly.pdbx_seq_one_letter_code
_entity_poly.pdbx_strand_id
1 'polypeptide(L)'
;MACHAKGGSPNYDEALRFLIHASAPYQQAGQGKYINYGPMRKSALSIISSNEPWFHTGVNIMEHMPNTADHMKNAVFANPTWWADNGDSISERFTAWMGK
;
A
#
# COMPACT_ATOMS: atom_id res chain seq x y z
N MET A 1 9.67 26.55 12.19
CA MET A 1 8.39 26.69 12.92
C MET A 1 7.77 25.31 12.95
N ALA A 2 8.10 24.53 13.99
CA ALA A 2 7.82 23.10 14.05
C ALA A 2 6.34 22.86 14.37
N CYS A 3 5.74 21.90 13.68
CA CYS A 3 4.34 21.48 13.84
C CYS A 3 4.17 20.74 15.19
N HIS A 4 4.26 21.48 16.30
CA HIS A 4 4.01 21.00 17.66
C HIS A 4 2.53 21.20 18.03
N ALA A 5 1.62 20.69 17.22
CA ALA A 5 0.22 20.57 17.63
C ALA A 5 0.08 19.36 18.57
N LYS A 6 -0.77 19.47 19.61
CA LYS A 6 -1.15 18.33 20.47
C LYS A 6 -1.59 17.16 19.59
N GLY A 7 -0.91 16.02 19.71
CA GLY A 7 -1.12 14.82 18.89
C GLY A 7 -0.09 14.57 17.80
N GLY A 8 0.91 15.46 17.62
CA GLY A 8 2.02 15.25 16.69
C GLY A 8 3.08 14.27 17.19
N SER A 9 3.78 13.62 16.26
CA SER A 9 4.95 12.78 16.58
C SER A 9 6.10 13.64 17.15
N PRO A 10 6.79 13.21 18.21
CA PRO A 10 7.98 13.91 18.72
C PRO A 10 9.15 13.89 17.73
N ASN A 11 9.11 12.98 16.74
CA ASN A 11 10.16 12.79 15.72
C ASN A 11 9.62 13.19 14.34
N TYR A 12 8.97 14.35 14.23
CA TYR A 12 8.30 14.78 13.00
C TYR A 12 9.24 14.83 11.79
N ASP A 13 10.43 15.43 11.96
CA ASP A 13 11.39 15.61 10.86
C ASP A 13 11.95 14.26 10.39
N GLU A 14 12.23 13.34 11.30
CA GLU A 14 12.66 11.97 10.99
C GLU A 14 11.53 11.18 10.32
N ALA A 15 10.30 11.30 10.81
CA ALA A 15 9.14 10.67 10.20
C ALA A 15 8.93 11.16 8.76
N LEU A 16 9.11 12.46 8.51
CA LEU A 16 9.03 13.04 7.17
C LEU A 16 10.17 12.53 6.26
N ARG A 17 11.40 12.48 6.77
CA ARG A 17 12.53 11.90 6.02
C ARG A 17 12.28 10.44 5.66
N PHE A 18 11.77 9.65 6.60
CA PHE A 18 11.42 8.26 6.35
C PHE A 18 10.29 8.13 5.34
N LEU A 19 9.23 8.95 5.42
CA LEU A 19 8.14 8.96 4.45
C LEU A 19 8.64 9.21 3.03
N ILE A 20 9.56 10.17 2.86
CA ILE A 20 10.19 10.47 1.56
C ILE A 20 10.97 9.25 1.06
N HIS A 21 11.78 8.64 1.93
CA HIS A 21 12.54 7.44 1.59
C HIS A 21 11.61 6.27 1.21
N ALA A 22 10.69 5.87 2.09
CA ALA A 22 9.81 4.72 1.92
C ALA A 22 8.85 4.84 0.73
N SER A 23 8.49 6.07 0.34
CA SER A 23 7.66 6.32 -0.85
C SER A 23 8.46 6.41 -2.15
N ALA A 24 9.80 6.46 -2.12
CA ALA A 24 10.61 6.56 -3.33
C ALA A 24 10.42 5.33 -4.25
N PRO A 25 10.48 5.49 -5.59
CA PRO A 25 10.21 4.41 -6.55
C PRO A 25 10.99 3.12 -6.29
N TYR A 26 12.29 3.23 -6.00
CA TYR A 26 13.15 2.07 -5.76
C TYR A 26 12.82 1.37 -4.43
N GLN A 27 12.47 2.13 -3.39
CA GLN A 27 12.09 1.56 -2.09
C GLN A 27 10.74 0.84 -2.17
N GLN A 28 9.78 1.43 -2.91
CA GLN A 28 8.51 0.77 -3.23
C GLN A 28 8.73 -0.52 -4.05
N ALA A 29 9.60 -0.49 -5.06
CA ALA A 29 9.96 -1.70 -5.82
C ALA A 29 10.62 -2.77 -4.93
N GLY A 30 11.42 -2.36 -3.94
CA GLY A 30 12.11 -3.24 -3.01
C GLY A 30 11.18 -4.16 -2.21
N GLN A 31 9.96 -3.73 -1.88
CA GLN A 31 8.96 -4.59 -1.21
C GLN A 31 8.62 -5.81 -2.07
N GLY A 32 8.52 -5.60 -3.39
CA GLY A 32 8.27 -6.64 -4.39
C GLY A 32 9.36 -7.70 -4.49
N LYS A 33 10.48 -7.58 -3.76
CA LYS A 33 11.46 -8.66 -3.63
C LYS A 33 11.00 -9.76 -2.68
N TYR A 34 10.07 -9.48 -1.76
CA TYR A 34 9.75 -10.35 -0.62
C TYR A 34 8.26 -10.65 -0.48
N ILE A 35 7.38 -9.78 -0.96
CA ILE A 35 5.93 -9.97 -0.91
C ILE A 35 5.28 -9.48 -2.21
N ASN A 36 4.24 -10.17 -2.67
CA ASN A 36 3.48 -9.81 -3.88
C ASN A 36 2.47 -8.67 -3.64
N TYR A 37 2.79 -7.72 -2.76
CA TYR A 37 2.01 -6.49 -2.65
C TYR A 37 2.44 -5.49 -3.71
N GLY A 38 1.46 -5.06 -4.49
CA GLY A 38 1.64 -4.10 -5.57
C GLY A 38 2.16 -2.77 -5.03
N PRO A 39 3.28 -2.23 -5.55
CA PRO A 39 3.79 -0.95 -5.11
C PRO A 39 2.82 0.18 -5.46
N MET A 40 2.71 1.19 -4.60
CA MET A 40 1.75 2.28 -4.79
C MET A 40 2.14 3.24 -5.93
N ARG A 41 3.43 3.29 -6.28
CA ARG A 41 3.93 4.10 -7.40
C ARG A 41 4.03 3.28 -8.68
N LYS A 42 3.41 3.75 -9.77
CA LYS A 42 3.52 3.16 -11.11
C LYS A 42 4.99 3.02 -11.58
N SER A 43 5.83 4.00 -11.24
CA SER A 43 7.27 3.96 -11.58
C SER A 43 8.01 2.78 -10.94
N ALA A 44 7.52 2.24 -9.81
CA ALA A 44 8.11 1.07 -9.18
C ALA A 44 7.84 -0.22 -9.96
N LEU A 45 6.65 -0.36 -10.57
CA LEU A 45 6.33 -1.50 -11.44
C LEU A 45 7.28 -1.57 -12.64
N SER A 46 7.64 -0.42 -13.23
CA SER A 46 8.62 -0.36 -14.32
C SER A 46 10.02 -0.80 -13.87
N ILE A 47 10.43 -0.47 -12.64
CA ILE A 47 11.70 -0.93 -12.06
C ILE A 47 11.69 -2.45 -11.91
N ILE A 48 10.64 -3.02 -11.32
CA ILE A 48 10.50 -4.47 -11.13
C ILE A 48 10.58 -5.17 -12.50
N SER A 49 9.72 -4.76 -13.45
CA SER A 49 9.65 -5.38 -14.78
C SER A 49 10.96 -5.31 -15.56
N SER A 50 11.76 -4.25 -15.38
CA SER A 50 13.05 -4.09 -16.07
C SER A 50 14.19 -4.89 -15.43
N ASN A 51 13.97 -5.46 -14.24
CA ASN A 51 15.00 -6.13 -13.44
C ASN A 51 14.55 -7.54 -13.01
N GLU A 52 13.66 -8.18 -13.78
CA GLU A 52 13.31 -9.59 -13.54
C GLU A 52 14.52 -10.52 -13.83
N PRO A 53 14.73 -11.59 -13.05
CA PRO A 53 13.95 -11.97 -11.87
C PRO A 53 14.19 -11.03 -10.68
N TRP A 54 13.12 -10.44 -10.15
CA TRP A 54 13.18 -9.46 -9.06
C TRP A 54 12.87 -10.07 -7.70
N PHE A 55 12.01 -11.10 -7.66
CA PHE A 55 11.64 -11.79 -6.44
C PHE A 55 12.80 -12.61 -5.88
N HIS A 56 12.90 -12.70 -4.56
CA HIS A 56 14.01 -13.38 -3.90
C HIS A 56 14.15 -14.88 -4.21
N THR A 57 13.10 -15.53 -4.72
CA THR A 57 13.13 -16.94 -5.14
C THR A 57 13.37 -17.13 -6.64
N GLY A 58 13.48 -16.06 -7.42
CA GLY A 58 13.65 -16.11 -8.87
C GLY A 58 12.35 -16.19 -9.68
N VAL A 59 11.18 -16.27 -9.02
CA VAL A 59 9.87 -16.21 -9.70
C VAL A 59 9.65 -14.81 -10.29
N ASN A 60 9.08 -14.75 -11.50
CA ASN A 60 8.61 -13.51 -12.10
C ASN A 60 7.47 -12.94 -11.26
N ILE A 61 7.73 -11.88 -10.48
CA ILE A 61 6.72 -11.37 -9.55
C ILE A 61 5.64 -10.57 -10.27
N MET A 62 5.92 -10.06 -11.48
CA MET A 62 4.96 -9.26 -12.25
C MET A 62 3.65 -10.01 -12.53
N GLU A 63 3.69 -11.34 -12.67
CA GLU A 63 2.50 -12.19 -12.86
C GLU A 63 1.61 -12.27 -11.61
N HIS A 64 2.15 -11.93 -10.44
CA HIS A 64 1.45 -12.01 -9.15
C HIS A 64 1.13 -10.65 -8.55
N MET A 65 1.53 -9.54 -9.19
CA MET A 65 1.28 -8.20 -8.70
C MET A 65 -0.19 -7.84 -8.87
N PRO A 66 -0.95 -7.52 -7.80
CA PRO A 66 -2.40 -7.33 -7.87
C PRO A 66 -2.81 -6.05 -8.62
N ASN A 67 -1.90 -5.09 -8.79
CA ASN A 67 -2.18 -3.78 -9.38
C ASN A 67 -1.66 -3.58 -10.81
N THR A 68 -1.39 -4.68 -11.54
CA THR A 68 -1.09 -4.61 -12.98
C THR A 68 -2.33 -4.19 -13.76
N ALA A 69 -2.13 -3.60 -14.95
CA ALA A 69 -3.24 -3.12 -15.78
C ALA A 69 -4.26 -4.23 -16.11
N ASP A 70 -3.81 -5.47 -16.27
CA ASP A 70 -4.70 -6.60 -16.55
C ASP A 70 -5.51 -7.03 -15.33
N HIS A 71 -4.90 -7.12 -14.15
CA HIS A 71 -5.63 -7.47 -12.91
C HIS A 71 -6.62 -6.38 -12.51
N MET A 72 -6.31 -5.12 -12.79
CA MET A 72 -7.21 -4.01 -12.48
C MET A 72 -8.51 -3.98 -13.31
N LYS A 73 -8.60 -4.70 -14.44
CA LYS A 73 -9.83 -4.77 -15.26
C LYS A 73 -10.99 -5.44 -14.51
N ASN A 74 -10.68 -6.35 -13.59
CA ASN A 74 -11.67 -7.12 -12.82
C ASN A 74 -11.71 -6.73 -11.33
N ALA A 75 -11.03 -5.64 -10.95
CA ALA A 75 -10.93 -5.22 -9.56
C ALA A 75 -12.12 -4.37 -9.12
N VAL A 76 -12.63 -4.63 -7.92
CA VAL A 76 -13.51 -3.70 -7.20
C VAL A 76 -12.64 -2.87 -6.26
N PHE A 77 -12.62 -1.56 -6.48
CA PHE A 77 -11.86 -0.65 -5.63
C PHE A 77 -12.63 -0.34 -4.35
N ALA A 78 -11.95 -0.42 -3.21
CA ALA A 78 -12.48 0.11 -1.97
C ALA A 78 -12.76 1.61 -2.13
N ASN A 79 -13.94 2.06 -1.73
CA ASN A 79 -14.30 3.48 -1.70
C ASN A 79 -14.01 4.03 -0.30
N PRO A 80 -12.88 4.73 -0.10
CA PRO A 80 -12.49 5.20 1.23
C PRO A 80 -13.47 6.23 1.81
N THR A 81 -14.09 7.06 0.97
CA THR A 81 -15.09 8.05 1.44
C THR A 81 -16.34 7.36 1.94
N TRP A 82 -16.87 6.40 1.19
CA TRP A 82 -18.03 5.64 1.65
C TRP A 82 -17.73 4.90 2.96
N TRP A 83 -16.55 4.30 3.09
CA TRP A 83 -16.14 3.63 4.33
C TRP A 83 -15.89 4.59 5.49
N ALA A 84 -15.41 5.81 5.24
CA ALA A 84 -15.29 6.83 6.28
C ALA A 84 -16.67 7.24 6.83
N ASP A 85 -17.68 7.35 5.96
CA ASP A 85 -19.04 7.77 6.35
C ASP A 85 -19.87 6.63 6.95
N ASN A 86 -19.62 5.37 6.56
CA ASN A 86 -20.48 4.22 6.90
C ASN A 86 -19.80 3.12 7.72
N GLY A 87 -18.48 3.19 7.91
CA GLY A 87 -17.67 2.11 8.48
C GLY A 87 -18.10 1.69 9.88
N ASP A 88 -18.40 2.66 10.75
CA ASP A 88 -18.83 2.39 12.13
C ASP A 88 -20.16 1.62 12.16
N SER A 89 -21.16 2.09 11.41
CA SER A 89 -22.48 1.43 11.33
C SER A 89 -22.38 0.02 10.75
N ILE A 90 -21.53 -0.20 9.75
CA ILE A 90 -21.29 -1.54 9.19
C ILE A 90 -20.60 -2.44 10.20
N SER A 91 -19.63 -1.90 10.96
CA SER A 91 -18.90 -2.65 12.00
C SER A 91 -19.84 -3.12 13.13
N GLU A 92 -20.75 -2.26 13.58
CA GLU A 92 -21.77 -2.63 14.57
C GLU A 92 -22.67 -3.77 14.07
N ARG A 93 -23.17 -3.66 12.84
CA ARG A 93 -24.00 -4.69 12.21
C ARG A 93 -23.25 -6.00 12.03
N PHE A 94 -21.98 -5.94 11.64
CA PHE A 94 -21.13 -7.11 11.48
C PHE A 94 -20.86 -7.80 12.83
N THR A 95 -20.60 -7.02 13.88
CA THR A 95 -20.42 -7.54 15.24
C THR A 95 -21.69 -8.21 15.76
N ALA A 96 -22.86 -7.60 15.57
CA ALA A 96 -24.14 -8.19 15.94
C ALA A 96 -24.44 -9.48 15.16
N TRP A 97 -24.02 -9.57 13.89
CA TRP A 97 -24.13 -10.78 13.10
C TRP A 97 -23.20 -11.90 13.59
N MET A 98 -21.95 -11.56 13.95
CA MET A 98 -20.97 -12.50 14.50
C MET A 98 -21.30 -12.99 15.92
N GLY A 99 -22.04 -12.19 16.70
CA GLY A 99 -22.42 -12.50 18.08
C GLY A 99 -23.48 -13.59 18.24
N LYS A 100 -23.60 -14.50 17.28
CA LYS A 100 -24.31 -15.77 17.41
C LYS A 100 -23.36 -16.89 17.78
#